data_AF-A0AAD1YEZ8-F1
#
_entry.id   AF-A0AAD1YEZ8-F1
#
_cell.length_a   1.000
_cell.length_b   1.000
_cell.length_c   1.000
_cell.angle_alpha   90.00
_cell.angle_beta   90.00
_cell.angle_gamma   90.00
#
_symmetry.space_group_name_H-M   'P 1'
#
loop_
_entity.id
_entity.type
_entity.pdbx_description
1 polymer ?
#
loop_
_entity_poly.entity_id
_entity_poly.type
_entity_poly.pdbx_seq_one_letter_code
_entity_poly.pdbx_strand_id
1 'polypeptide(L)'
;MKEYKQIMKRQVFISMLSNPIFIAIYGIFFYELYTLCKYGRIHKNIIVLLGCMIFFLAYLVIFIIKIVKRNRTVSEQIVEENEFDESGTLKSGVKGNSIYKVIWHYIAIIIMIVITLFYGAKIYNSAINYNGKLSWFLNDLKNKKTISFENNNIYESGIEGIFIDINKKIQLPKELYVSDSVSLEFKSNGTITAFNAYLYGKDDDGKEESYLITYDKNKSKNIIIISNGYVNADYNKDKSLQPLINTMKVIPLKETVNKWNENKYGILYYGKRNFGYNTDGIVYINGNGNTKEASNPSSEIIGNAVSVFVPGKEDVYIPVRYILADDLNNIKSDSLAVKDNEKSTKKSNNGIDEFYLSDKVGYRLEVTAAASGSRSYSLNTTADGGATWKVINEDPFEGAIGVASGITFLNEKLGFLCLSHSGGSNGELYRTEDGGLSYKKVDFQSIKVTLNNGESYEPFDLQEMPYIKDGKSEILIGQGSDGDYNGGCKALYESKDEGNTWEYVKEVKGE
;
A
#
# COMPACT_ATOMS: atom_id res chain seq x y z
N MET A 1 -65.18 21.45 -5.88
CA MET A 1 -64.82 20.17 -6.58
C MET A 1 -63.33 19.81 -6.50
N LYS A 2 -62.38 20.75 -6.72
CA LYS A 2 -60.92 20.45 -6.64
C LYS A 2 -60.44 20.00 -5.25
N GLU A 3 -60.85 20.71 -4.20
CA GLU A 3 -60.49 20.37 -2.80
C GLU A 3 -61.03 19.00 -2.37
N TYR A 4 -62.28 18.69 -2.72
CA TYR A 4 -62.89 17.38 -2.44
C TYR A 4 -62.12 16.23 -3.12
N LYS A 5 -61.75 16.38 -4.40
CA LYS A 5 -60.90 15.41 -5.11
C LYS A 5 -59.53 15.26 -4.45
N GLN A 6 -58.97 16.31 -3.87
CA GLN A 6 -57.67 16.28 -3.19
C GLN A 6 -57.74 15.58 -1.83
N ILE A 7 -58.77 15.86 -1.02
CA ILE A 7 -59.03 15.19 0.26
C ILE A 7 -59.23 13.68 0.05
N MET A 8 -59.98 13.31 -0.99
CA MET A 8 -60.25 11.90 -1.32
C MET A 8 -58.99 11.16 -1.78
N LYS A 9 -58.15 11.78 -2.63
CA LYS A 9 -56.84 11.22 -3.00
C LYS A 9 -55.96 10.97 -1.78
N ARG A 10 -55.93 11.92 -0.84
CA ARG A 10 -55.18 11.82 0.42
C ARG A 10 -55.68 10.67 1.30
N GLN A 11 -56.99 10.48 1.42
CA GLN A 11 -57.56 9.38 2.21
C GLN A 11 -57.24 8.00 1.62
N VAL A 12 -57.35 7.84 0.29
CA VAL A 12 -56.97 6.59 -0.39
C VAL A 12 -55.49 6.28 -0.21
N PHE A 13 -54.63 7.30 -0.30
CA PHE A 13 -53.20 7.18 -0.10
C PHE A 13 -52.83 6.77 1.33
N ILE A 14 -53.43 7.43 2.34
CA ILE A 14 -53.18 7.12 3.75
C ILE A 14 -53.65 5.70 4.11
N SER A 15 -54.83 5.28 3.64
CA SER A 15 -55.35 3.93 3.84
C SER A 15 -54.47 2.86 3.20
N MET A 16 -53.83 3.19 2.08
CA MET A 16 -52.94 2.30 1.37
C MET A 16 -51.59 2.14 2.07
N LEU A 17 -50.99 3.23 2.55
CA LEU A 17 -49.75 3.21 3.34
C LEU A 17 -49.92 2.52 4.69
N SER A 18 -51.12 2.60 5.27
CA SER A 18 -51.42 2.00 6.58
C SER A 18 -51.83 0.52 6.49
N ASN A 19 -51.67 -0.10 5.32
CA ASN A 19 -51.90 -1.54 5.16
C ASN A 19 -50.78 -2.34 5.87
N PRO A 20 -51.10 -3.27 6.79
CA PRO A 20 -50.09 -4.07 7.49
C PRO A 20 -49.09 -4.80 6.57
N ILE A 21 -49.56 -5.31 5.41
CA ILE A 21 -48.71 -6.01 4.43
C ILE A 21 -47.69 -5.03 3.82
N PHE A 22 -48.13 -3.80 3.52
CA PHE A 22 -47.25 -2.78 2.99
C PHE A 22 -46.17 -2.39 4.00
N ILE A 23 -46.54 -2.19 5.27
CA ILE A 23 -45.61 -1.85 6.35
C ILE A 23 -44.59 -2.99 6.58
N ALA A 24 -45.04 -4.24 6.55
CA ALA A 24 -44.16 -5.40 6.69
C ALA A 24 -43.13 -5.47 5.56
N ILE A 25 -43.57 -5.33 4.29
CA ILE A 25 -42.67 -5.34 3.13
C ILE A 25 -41.74 -4.13 3.14
N TYR A 26 -42.22 -2.97 3.60
CA TYR A 26 -41.40 -1.78 3.83
C TYR A 26 -40.29 -2.01 4.85
N GLY A 27 -40.61 -2.65 5.98
CA GLY A 27 -39.64 -3.05 6.99
C GLY A 27 -38.59 -4.02 6.44
N ILE A 28 -39.03 -5.04 5.70
CA ILE A 28 -38.13 -6.01 5.03
C ILE A 28 -37.20 -5.29 4.04
N PHE A 29 -37.73 -4.36 3.23
CA PHE A 29 -36.94 -3.59 2.29
C PHE A 29 -35.83 -2.80 3.00
N PHE A 30 -36.14 -2.06 4.06
CA PHE A 30 -35.14 -1.27 4.80
C PHE A 30 -34.11 -2.15 5.52
N TYR A 31 -34.53 -3.30 6.06
CA TYR A 31 -33.63 -4.27 6.67
C TYR A 31 -32.65 -4.89 5.65
N GLU A 32 -33.16 -5.33 4.50
CA GLU A 32 -32.33 -5.91 3.44
C GLU A 32 -31.44 -4.85 2.78
N LEU A 33 -31.90 -3.61 2.66
CA LEU A 33 -31.09 -2.49 2.20
C LEU A 33 -29.94 -2.20 3.18
N TYR A 34 -30.24 -2.12 4.48
CA TYR A 34 -29.23 -1.94 5.52
C TYR A 34 -28.19 -3.07 5.50
N THR A 35 -28.63 -4.33 5.47
CA THR A 35 -27.70 -5.47 5.49
C THR A 35 -26.88 -5.57 4.20
N LEU A 36 -27.40 -5.12 3.05
CA LEU A 36 -26.62 -4.93 1.84
C LEU A 36 -25.56 -3.85 2.02
N CYS A 37 -25.93 -2.68 2.54
CA CYS A 37 -25.00 -1.57 2.77
C CYS A 37 -23.92 -1.90 3.82
N LYS A 38 -24.27 -2.62 4.88
CA LYS A 38 -23.34 -2.98 5.95
C LYS A 38 -22.42 -4.13 5.55
N TYR A 39 -22.98 -5.21 5.03
CA TYR A 39 -22.26 -6.49 4.86
C TYR A 39 -21.95 -6.84 3.39
N GLY A 40 -22.56 -6.18 2.40
CA GLY A 40 -22.30 -6.47 0.99
C GLY A 40 -22.87 -7.80 0.50
N ARG A 41 -23.95 -8.30 1.11
CA ARG A 41 -24.59 -9.59 0.78
C ARG A 41 -25.39 -9.56 -0.53
N ILE A 42 -24.71 -9.25 -1.63
CA ILE A 42 -25.29 -8.95 -2.96
C ILE A 42 -26.29 -10.02 -3.42
N HIS A 43 -25.91 -11.30 -3.47
CA HIS A 43 -26.75 -12.34 -4.08
C HIS A 43 -28.11 -12.52 -3.42
N LYS A 44 -28.17 -12.53 -2.08
CA LYS A 44 -29.44 -12.72 -1.35
C LYS A 44 -30.25 -11.43 -1.31
N ASN A 45 -29.60 -10.32 -1.01
CA ASN A 45 -30.29 -9.05 -0.74
C ASN A 45 -30.88 -8.45 -2.03
N ILE A 46 -30.18 -8.53 -3.17
CA ILE A 46 -30.69 -7.98 -4.44
C ILE A 46 -31.98 -8.68 -4.87
N ILE A 47 -32.08 -9.99 -4.73
CA ILE A 47 -33.29 -10.75 -5.10
C ILE A 47 -34.48 -10.28 -4.26
N VAL A 48 -34.30 -10.14 -2.94
CA VAL A 48 -35.37 -9.69 -2.04
C VAL A 48 -35.74 -8.23 -2.30
N LEU A 49 -34.75 -7.35 -2.50
CA LEU A 49 -34.98 -5.94 -2.83
C LEU A 49 -35.72 -5.78 -4.16
N LEU A 50 -35.38 -6.56 -5.18
CA LEU A 50 -36.12 -6.58 -6.45
C LEU A 50 -37.58 -7.03 -6.24
N GLY A 51 -37.81 -8.06 -5.43
CA GLY A 51 -39.16 -8.49 -5.05
C GLY A 51 -39.97 -7.38 -4.36
N CYS A 52 -39.36 -6.67 -3.40
CA CYS A 52 -39.95 -5.50 -2.75
C CYS A 52 -40.27 -4.38 -3.75
N MET A 53 -39.36 -4.08 -4.70
CA MET A 53 -39.55 -3.04 -5.71
C MET A 53 -40.68 -3.39 -6.69
N ILE A 54 -40.79 -4.65 -7.11
CA ILE A 54 -41.91 -5.14 -7.94
C ILE A 54 -43.23 -5.00 -7.16
N PHE A 55 -43.23 -5.37 -5.88
CA PHE A 55 -44.41 -5.18 -5.03
C PHE A 55 -44.81 -3.71 -4.93
N PHE A 56 -43.87 -2.78 -4.67
CA PHE A 56 -44.16 -1.35 -4.59
C PHE A 56 -44.69 -0.80 -5.91
N LEU A 57 -44.15 -1.25 -7.05
CA LEU A 57 -44.65 -0.86 -8.38
C LEU A 57 -46.07 -1.38 -8.63
N ALA A 58 -46.35 -2.65 -8.35
CA ALA A 58 -47.70 -3.21 -8.47
C ALA A 58 -48.69 -2.48 -7.55
N TYR A 59 -48.27 -2.16 -6.33
CA TYR A 59 -49.08 -1.43 -5.35
C TYR A 59 -49.35 0.02 -5.84
N LEU A 60 -48.37 0.69 -6.44
CA LEU A 60 -48.54 1.99 -7.09
C LEU A 60 -49.52 1.94 -8.28
N VAL A 61 -49.48 0.88 -9.10
CA VAL A 61 -50.45 0.69 -10.19
C VAL A 61 -51.87 0.52 -9.63
N ILE A 62 -52.04 -0.32 -8.60
CA ILE A 62 -53.33 -0.51 -7.92
C ILE A 62 -53.85 0.80 -7.33
N PHE A 63 -52.97 1.64 -6.78
CA PHE A 63 -53.32 2.97 -6.31
C PHE A 63 -53.89 3.87 -7.40
N ILE A 64 -53.20 3.95 -8.54
CA ILE A 64 -53.61 4.75 -9.68
C ILE A 64 -54.97 4.27 -10.18
N ILE A 65 -55.16 2.95 -10.34
CA ILE A 65 -56.44 2.35 -10.73
C ILE A 65 -57.56 2.71 -9.73
N LYS A 66 -57.30 2.61 -8.42
CA LYS A 66 -58.27 2.96 -7.37
C LYS A 66 -58.65 4.44 -7.42
N ILE A 67 -57.69 5.33 -7.67
CA ILE A 67 -57.95 6.77 -7.83
C ILE A 67 -58.80 7.04 -9.09
N VAL A 68 -58.44 6.44 -10.22
CA VAL A 68 -59.15 6.65 -11.49
C VAL A 68 -60.59 6.10 -11.42
N LYS A 69 -60.76 4.87 -10.93
CA LYS A 69 -62.09 4.25 -10.77
C LYS A 69 -62.98 5.06 -9.82
N ARG A 70 -62.43 5.50 -8.68
CA ARG A 70 -63.21 6.27 -7.69
C ARG A 70 -63.53 7.69 -8.15
N ASN A 71 -62.67 8.32 -8.95
CA ASN A 71 -62.99 9.59 -9.59
C ASN A 71 -64.13 9.45 -10.61
N ARG A 72 -64.20 8.30 -11.32
CA ARG A 72 -65.28 7.98 -12.27
C ARG A 72 -66.62 7.76 -11.58
N THR A 73 -66.64 6.99 -10.50
CA THR A 73 -67.86 6.76 -9.68
C THR A 73 -68.34 8.05 -9.00
N VAL A 74 -67.44 8.92 -8.53
CA VAL A 74 -67.82 10.22 -7.96
C VAL A 74 -68.33 11.17 -9.03
N SER A 75 -67.81 11.14 -10.26
CA SER A 75 -68.41 11.89 -11.37
C SER A 75 -69.78 11.34 -11.77
N GLU A 76 -70.01 10.02 -11.73
CA GLU A 76 -71.31 9.39 -12.00
C GLU A 76 -72.34 9.72 -10.90
N GLN A 77 -71.97 9.63 -9.61
CA GLN A 77 -72.86 9.98 -8.49
C GLN A 77 -73.19 11.49 -8.43
N ILE A 78 -72.27 12.37 -8.79
CA ILE A 78 -72.55 13.83 -8.86
C ILE A 78 -73.45 14.16 -10.07
N VAL A 79 -73.43 13.34 -11.13
CA VAL A 79 -74.34 13.47 -12.27
C VAL A 79 -75.75 12.99 -11.89
N GLU A 80 -75.88 11.91 -11.12
CA GLU A 80 -77.17 11.44 -10.56
C GLU A 80 -77.74 12.38 -9.47
N GLU A 81 -76.91 13.01 -8.62
CA GLU A 81 -77.36 13.97 -7.58
C GLU A 81 -77.89 15.32 -8.12
N ASN A 82 -77.82 15.57 -9.43
CA ASN A 82 -78.43 16.75 -10.05
C ASN A 82 -79.89 16.55 -10.51
N GLU A 83 -80.48 15.37 -10.30
CA GLU A 83 -81.95 15.22 -10.24
C GLU A 83 -82.39 15.39 -8.78
N PHE A 84 -82.96 16.55 -8.48
CA PHE A 84 -83.53 16.89 -7.18
C PHE A 84 -84.91 16.23 -7.00
N ASP A 85 -85.12 15.54 -5.88
CA ASP A 85 -86.47 15.21 -5.40
C ASP A 85 -87.13 16.43 -4.71
N GLU A 86 -88.46 16.55 -4.84
CA GLU A 86 -89.30 17.72 -4.48
C GLU A 86 -89.22 18.25 -3.03
N SER A 87 -88.47 17.62 -2.11
CA SER A 87 -88.41 18.02 -0.70
C SER A 87 -87.07 18.58 -0.22
N GLY A 88 -86.14 18.93 -1.13
CA GLY A 88 -85.02 19.83 -0.85
C GLY A 88 -84.13 19.50 0.36
N THR A 89 -83.93 18.21 0.70
CA THR A 89 -83.15 17.80 1.88
C THR A 89 -81.96 16.91 1.50
N LEU A 90 -80.76 17.40 1.82
CA LEU A 90 -79.47 16.77 1.52
C LEU A 90 -79.26 15.55 2.44
N LYS A 91 -79.21 14.33 1.89
CA LYS A 91 -78.80 13.14 2.66
C LYS A 91 -77.29 13.17 2.94
N SER A 92 -76.89 13.78 4.05
CA SER A 92 -75.48 13.75 4.49
C SER A 92 -75.11 12.37 5.07
N GLY A 93 -74.81 11.41 4.19
CA GLY A 93 -74.30 10.10 4.53
C GLY A 93 -72.77 10.06 4.66
N VAL A 94 -72.15 11.01 5.38
CA VAL A 94 -70.71 10.91 5.67
C VAL A 94 -70.55 9.88 6.79
N LYS A 95 -70.35 8.61 6.43
CA LYS A 95 -69.88 7.57 7.36
C LYS A 95 -68.56 8.05 7.96
N GLY A 96 -68.60 8.62 9.16
CA GLY A 96 -67.42 9.00 9.93
C GLY A 96 -66.51 7.78 10.06
N ASN A 97 -65.23 7.93 9.71
CA ASN A 97 -64.26 6.87 9.92
C ASN A 97 -64.26 6.52 11.41
N SER A 98 -64.46 5.24 11.74
CA SER A 98 -64.33 4.74 13.11
C SER A 98 -63.03 5.26 13.73
N ILE A 99 -63.10 5.82 14.94
CA ILE A 99 -61.97 6.44 15.63
C ILE A 99 -60.75 5.50 15.70
N TYR A 100 -61.00 4.20 15.83
CA TYR A 100 -59.98 3.14 15.78
C TYR A 100 -59.24 3.07 14.45
N LYS A 101 -59.92 3.29 13.32
CA LYS A 101 -59.25 3.35 12.01
C LYS A 101 -58.36 4.58 11.94
N VAL A 102 -58.82 5.74 12.40
CA VAL A 102 -58.02 6.97 12.40
C VAL A 102 -56.76 6.79 13.25
N ILE A 103 -56.89 6.23 14.46
CA ILE A 103 -55.78 5.88 15.36
C ILE A 103 -54.80 4.92 14.67
N TRP A 104 -55.28 3.87 14.00
CA TRP A 104 -54.43 2.92 13.28
C TRP A 104 -53.59 3.58 12.19
N HIS A 105 -54.15 4.53 11.41
CA HIS A 105 -53.37 5.24 10.39
C HIS A 105 -52.20 6.04 11.01
N TYR A 106 -52.42 6.68 12.17
CA TYR A 106 -51.35 7.38 12.87
C TYR A 106 -50.28 6.41 13.39
N ILE A 107 -50.68 5.29 13.99
CA ILE A 107 -49.75 4.25 14.46
C ILE A 107 -48.91 3.71 13.29
N ALA A 108 -49.55 3.39 12.16
CA ALA A 108 -48.87 2.90 10.96
C ALA A 108 -47.83 3.89 10.43
N ILE A 109 -48.16 5.18 10.38
CA ILE A 109 -47.24 6.24 9.96
C ILE A 109 -46.07 6.35 10.94
N ILE A 110 -46.32 6.30 12.26
CA ILE A 110 -45.26 6.33 13.28
C ILE A 110 -44.32 5.13 13.12
N ILE A 111 -44.86 3.91 12.92
CA ILE A 111 -44.05 2.70 12.69
C ILE A 111 -43.14 2.89 11.47
N MET A 112 -43.70 3.38 10.37
CA MET A 112 -42.93 3.65 9.14
C MET A 112 -41.80 4.65 9.40
N ILE A 113 -42.10 5.78 10.07
CA ILE A 113 -41.12 6.80 10.43
C ILE A 113 -40.01 6.19 11.30
N VAL A 114 -40.36 5.38 12.31
CA VAL A 114 -39.39 4.71 13.18
C VAL A 114 -38.49 3.76 12.38
N ILE A 115 -39.06 2.95 11.48
CA ILE A 115 -38.30 2.06 10.59
C ILE A 115 -37.32 2.87 9.73
N THR A 116 -37.79 3.95 9.10
CA THR A 116 -36.98 4.81 8.23
C THR A 116 -35.83 5.46 9.00
N LEU A 117 -36.12 6.03 10.17
CA LEU A 117 -35.10 6.70 10.99
C LEU A 117 -34.07 5.69 11.51
N PHE A 118 -34.53 4.54 12.00
CA PHE A 118 -33.65 3.51 12.55
C PHE A 118 -32.72 2.91 11.50
N TYR A 119 -33.26 2.44 10.37
CA TYR A 119 -32.42 1.88 9.31
C TYR A 119 -31.68 2.96 8.51
N GLY A 120 -32.26 4.14 8.36
CA GLY A 120 -31.61 5.30 7.75
C GLY A 120 -30.34 5.70 8.49
N ALA A 121 -30.40 5.80 9.82
CA ALA A 121 -29.21 6.06 10.65
C ALA A 121 -28.15 4.96 10.50
N LYS A 122 -28.56 3.69 10.43
CA LYS A 122 -27.64 2.56 10.24
C LYS A 122 -27.00 2.53 8.84
N ILE A 123 -27.74 2.87 7.80
CA ILE A 123 -27.23 2.99 6.43
C ILE A 123 -26.26 4.16 6.34
N TYR A 124 -26.61 5.32 6.91
CA TYR A 124 -25.72 6.47 7.00
C TYR A 124 -24.41 6.11 7.70
N ASN A 125 -24.49 5.45 8.86
CA ASN A 125 -23.30 4.97 9.55
C ASN A 125 -22.46 4.01 8.67
N SER A 126 -23.11 3.15 7.87
CA SER A 126 -22.41 2.24 6.95
C SER A 126 -21.74 2.95 5.76
N ALA A 127 -22.13 4.20 5.47
CA ALA A 127 -21.52 5.04 4.44
C ALA A 127 -20.31 5.83 4.96
N ILE A 128 -20.19 6.03 6.27
CA ILE A 128 -19.01 6.62 6.91
C ILE A 128 -17.80 5.72 6.65
N ASN A 129 -16.63 6.33 6.44
CA ASN A 129 -15.39 5.62 6.14
C ASN A 129 -15.15 4.43 7.09
N TYR A 130 -14.80 3.28 6.51
CA TYR A 130 -14.48 2.02 7.19
C TYR A 130 -15.63 1.36 7.99
N ASN A 131 -16.85 1.92 7.98
CA ASN A 131 -17.96 1.39 8.77
C ASN A 131 -18.88 0.41 8.04
N GLY A 132 -18.70 0.16 6.75
CA GLY A 132 -19.51 -0.84 6.03
C GLY A 132 -19.10 -1.05 4.58
N LYS A 133 -19.73 -2.01 3.90
CA LYS A 133 -19.45 -2.23 2.47
C LYS A 133 -19.83 -1.03 1.59
N LEU A 134 -20.83 -0.27 2.00
CA LEU A 134 -21.25 0.95 1.29
C LEU A 134 -20.13 2.00 1.25
N SER A 135 -19.39 2.21 2.35
CA SER A 135 -18.26 3.15 2.34
C SER A 135 -17.19 2.75 1.33
N TRP A 136 -16.87 1.45 1.25
CA TRP A 136 -15.94 0.90 0.24
C TRP A 136 -16.47 1.08 -1.18
N PHE A 137 -17.75 0.83 -1.41
CA PHE A 137 -18.37 1.04 -2.72
C PHE A 137 -18.32 2.50 -3.16
N LEU A 138 -18.63 3.43 -2.25
CA LEU A 138 -18.54 4.88 -2.51
C LEU A 138 -17.10 5.32 -2.77
N ASN A 139 -16.15 4.79 -2.01
CA ASN A 139 -14.73 5.05 -2.20
C ASN A 139 -14.25 4.55 -3.58
N ASP A 140 -14.56 3.29 -3.94
CA ASP A 140 -14.23 2.74 -5.25
C ASP A 140 -14.88 3.56 -6.36
N LEU A 141 -16.15 3.96 -6.22
CA LEU A 141 -16.85 4.77 -7.23
C LEU A 141 -16.18 6.13 -7.45
N LYS A 142 -15.64 6.74 -6.38
CA LYS A 142 -14.94 8.02 -6.45
C LYS A 142 -13.52 7.89 -7.02
N ASN A 143 -12.77 6.91 -6.52
CA ASN A 143 -11.31 6.87 -6.64
C ASN A 143 -10.78 5.79 -7.60
N LYS A 144 -11.59 4.78 -7.96
CA LYS A 144 -11.16 3.68 -8.83
C LYS A 144 -11.51 3.96 -10.28
N LYS A 145 -10.54 3.78 -11.16
CA LYS A 145 -10.69 3.87 -12.62
C LYS A 145 -10.21 2.59 -13.28
N THR A 146 -10.75 2.31 -14.47
CA THR A 146 -10.41 1.14 -15.26
C THR A 146 -10.16 1.53 -16.72
N ILE A 147 -9.01 1.11 -17.24
CA ILE A 147 -8.45 1.54 -18.52
C ILE A 147 -8.11 0.31 -19.36
N SER A 148 -8.49 0.33 -20.64
CA SER A 148 -8.13 -0.74 -21.58
C SER A 148 -6.62 -0.80 -21.75
N PHE A 149 -6.04 -2.00 -21.73
CA PHE A 149 -4.60 -2.18 -21.88
C PHE A 149 -4.25 -2.60 -23.32
N GLU A 150 -3.98 -1.61 -24.15
CA GLU A 150 -3.72 -1.77 -25.59
C GLU A 150 -2.23 -2.03 -25.84
N ASN A 151 -1.37 -1.26 -25.18
CA ASN A 151 0.08 -1.32 -25.28
C ASN A 151 0.67 -2.36 -24.31
N ASN A 152 0.25 -3.62 -24.47
CA ASN A 152 0.52 -4.70 -23.52
C ASN A 152 1.77 -5.54 -23.82
N ASN A 153 2.62 -5.09 -24.76
CA ASN A 153 3.86 -5.77 -25.12
C ASN A 153 5.08 -4.89 -24.85
N ILE A 154 5.92 -5.30 -23.90
CA ILE A 154 7.09 -4.53 -23.45
C ILE A 154 8.14 -4.34 -24.56
N TYR A 155 8.22 -5.25 -25.54
CA TYR A 155 9.18 -5.11 -26.65
C TYR A 155 8.72 -4.17 -27.75
N GLU A 156 7.41 -3.94 -27.86
CA GLU A 156 6.84 -3.10 -28.91
C GLU A 156 6.65 -1.67 -28.41
N SER A 157 6.01 -1.51 -27.25
CA SER A 157 5.64 -0.19 -26.70
C SER A 157 6.53 0.28 -25.55
N GLY A 158 7.47 -0.56 -25.11
CA GLY A 158 8.26 -0.28 -23.91
C GLY A 158 7.38 -0.17 -22.65
N ILE A 159 7.99 0.27 -21.54
CA ILE A 159 7.24 0.52 -20.30
C ILE A 159 6.34 1.77 -20.42
N GLU A 160 6.69 2.70 -21.31
CA GLU A 160 5.91 3.91 -21.59
C GLU A 160 4.51 3.59 -22.15
N GLY A 161 4.35 2.47 -22.85
CA GLY A 161 3.06 2.00 -23.35
C GLY A 161 1.96 1.95 -22.27
N ILE A 162 2.32 1.52 -21.05
CA ILE A 162 1.41 1.51 -19.90
C ILE A 162 0.95 2.93 -19.59
N PHE A 163 1.88 3.87 -19.45
CA PHE A 163 1.58 5.26 -19.09
C PHE A 163 0.84 6.01 -20.20
N ILE A 164 1.10 5.68 -21.48
CA ILE A 164 0.34 6.20 -22.62
C ILE A 164 -1.14 5.78 -22.51
N ASP A 165 -1.42 4.52 -22.22
CA ASP A 165 -2.80 4.04 -22.06
C ASP A 165 -3.49 4.72 -20.88
N ILE A 166 -2.77 4.91 -19.77
CA ILE A 166 -3.29 5.59 -18.58
C ILE A 166 -3.65 7.04 -18.88
N ASN A 167 -2.76 7.76 -19.56
CA ASN A 167 -2.93 9.17 -19.93
C ASN A 167 -4.14 9.43 -20.85
N LYS A 168 -4.72 8.41 -21.48
CA LYS A 168 -5.99 8.53 -22.24
C LYS A 168 -7.19 8.91 -21.36
N LYS A 169 -7.18 8.55 -20.06
CA LYS A 169 -8.31 8.82 -19.14
C LYS A 169 -7.92 9.61 -17.89
N ILE A 170 -6.65 9.57 -17.49
CA ILE A 170 -6.15 10.22 -16.28
C ILE A 170 -4.89 10.98 -16.66
N GLN A 171 -4.91 12.29 -16.55
CA GLN A 171 -3.72 13.11 -16.76
C GLN A 171 -2.79 12.91 -15.56
N LEU A 172 -1.73 12.12 -15.74
CA LEU A 172 -0.73 11.94 -14.69
C LEU A 172 0.15 13.19 -14.55
N PRO A 173 0.62 13.51 -13.33
CA PRO A 173 1.66 14.50 -13.08
C PRO A 173 2.88 14.33 -13.99
N LYS A 174 3.52 15.44 -14.35
CA LYS A 174 4.75 15.44 -15.14
C LYS A 174 5.91 14.79 -14.38
N GLU A 175 5.98 15.05 -13.08
CA GLU A 175 6.96 14.45 -12.17
C GLU A 175 6.26 13.45 -11.25
N LEU A 176 6.72 12.21 -11.32
CA LEU A 176 6.21 11.12 -10.50
C LEU A 176 7.34 10.51 -9.67
N TYR A 177 6.98 10.11 -8.46
CA TYR A 177 7.83 9.48 -7.46
C TYR A 177 7.23 8.14 -7.06
N VAL A 178 8.10 7.17 -6.76
CA VAL A 178 7.73 5.81 -6.39
C VAL A 178 7.62 5.72 -4.87
N SER A 179 6.44 5.36 -4.36
CA SER A 179 6.22 5.23 -2.91
C SER A 179 6.87 3.98 -2.31
N ASP A 180 6.91 2.88 -3.06
CA ASP A 180 7.52 1.61 -2.64
C ASP A 180 8.36 1.05 -3.78
N SER A 181 7.68 0.47 -4.78
CA SER A 181 8.33 -0.10 -5.95
C SER A 181 7.47 -0.01 -7.21
N VAL A 182 8.12 -0.19 -8.35
CA VAL A 182 7.50 -0.51 -9.64
C VAL A 182 7.92 -1.94 -9.99
N SER A 183 6.93 -2.81 -10.18
CA SER A 183 7.11 -4.22 -10.54
C SER A 183 6.30 -4.54 -11.80
N LEU A 184 6.92 -5.25 -12.74
CA LEU A 184 6.30 -5.67 -13.99
C LEU A 184 6.72 -7.11 -14.27
N GLU A 185 5.76 -7.97 -14.60
CA GLU A 185 6.03 -9.32 -15.10
C GLU A 185 5.59 -9.48 -16.55
N PHE A 186 6.37 -10.20 -17.33
CA PHE A 186 6.10 -10.44 -18.75
C PHE A 186 6.58 -11.82 -19.21
N LYS A 187 6.01 -12.28 -20.33
CA LYS A 187 6.39 -13.54 -20.98
C LYS A 187 7.58 -13.37 -21.91
N SER A 188 8.18 -14.47 -22.34
CA SER A 188 9.27 -14.48 -23.33
C SER A 188 8.96 -13.76 -24.65
N ASN A 189 7.69 -13.68 -25.06
CA ASN A 189 7.24 -12.94 -26.23
C ASN A 189 7.00 -11.43 -25.99
N GLY A 190 7.25 -10.94 -24.77
CA GLY A 190 7.07 -9.55 -24.37
C GLY A 190 5.70 -9.20 -23.82
N THR A 191 4.72 -10.10 -23.88
CA THR A 191 3.37 -9.84 -23.35
C THR A 191 3.41 -9.66 -21.84
N ILE A 192 2.98 -8.50 -21.37
CA ILE A 192 2.89 -8.14 -19.95
C ILE A 192 1.76 -8.95 -19.30
N THR A 193 2.05 -9.57 -18.15
CA THR A 193 1.12 -10.40 -17.38
C THR A 193 0.74 -9.79 -16.05
N ALA A 194 1.62 -9.00 -15.45
CA ALA A 194 1.34 -8.24 -14.24
C ALA A 194 2.08 -6.90 -14.25
N PHE A 195 1.49 -5.90 -13.62
CA PHE A 195 2.12 -4.62 -13.34
C PHE A 195 1.59 -4.08 -12.01
N ASN A 196 2.49 -3.59 -11.16
CA ASN A 196 2.16 -2.94 -9.91
C ASN A 196 3.08 -1.74 -9.71
N ALA A 197 2.49 -0.57 -9.47
CA ALA A 197 3.24 0.63 -9.13
C ALA A 197 2.39 1.48 -8.18
N TYR A 198 3.00 1.95 -7.09
CA TYR A 198 2.39 2.99 -6.27
C TYR A 198 3.17 4.30 -6.45
N LEU A 199 2.54 5.25 -7.14
CA LEU A 199 3.16 6.50 -7.57
C LEU A 199 2.49 7.70 -6.94
N TYR A 200 3.22 8.80 -6.78
CA TYR A 200 2.68 10.09 -6.36
C TYR A 200 3.37 11.25 -7.06
N GLY A 201 2.70 12.39 -7.11
CA GLY A 201 3.20 13.62 -7.73
C GLY A 201 2.27 14.79 -7.45
N LYS A 202 2.62 15.95 -8.01
CA LYS A 202 1.78 17.15 -7.94
C LYS A 202 1.11 17.39 -9.29
N ASP A 203 -0.19 17.65 -9.26
CA ASP A 203 -0.93 18.08 -10.46
C ASP A 203 -0.49 19.48 -10.92
N ASP A 204 -1.07 19.96 -12.02
CA ASP A 204 -0.76 21.27 -12.59
C ASP A 204 -1.09 22.43 -11.62
N ASP A 205 -1.95 22.22 -10.63
CA ASP A 205 -2.32 23.17 -9.58
C ASP A 205 -1.43 23.04 -8.32
N GLY A 206 -0.45 22.12 -8.33
CA GLY A 206 0.46 21.87 -7.23
C GLY A 206 -0.11 21.00 -6.10
N LYS A 207 -1.29 20.43 -6.29
CA LYS A 207 -1.95 19.55 -5.33
C LYS A 207 -1.40 18.13 -5.45
N GLU A 208 -1.16 17.52 -4.30
CA GLU A 208 -0.68 16.15 -4.22
C GLU A 208 -1.73 15.14 -4.65
N GLU A 209 -1.33 14.24 -5.54
CA GLU A 209 -2.11 13.09 -5.99
C GLU A 209 -1.27 11.81 -5.93
N SER A 210 -1.94 10.71 -5.61
CA SER A 210 -1.33 9.37 -5.59
C SER A 210 -2.13 8.40 -6.44
N TYR A 211 -1.45 7.38 -6.96
CA TYR A 211 -1.98 6.43 -7.94
C TYR A 211 -1.42 5.03 -7.65
N LEU A 212 -2.27 4.15 -7.15
CA LEU A 212 -1.98 2.72 -7.11
C LEU A 212 -2.44 2.11 -8.44
N ILE A 213 -1.47 1.77 -9.29
CA ILE A 213 -1.67 1.26 -10.64
C ILE A 213 -1.41 -0.24 -10.62
N THR A 214 -2.43 -1.01 -10.99
CA THR A 214 -2.37 -2.47 -10.97
C THR A 214 -2.91 -3.08 -12.25
N TYR A 215 -2.25 -4.13 -12.72
CA TYR A 215 -2.73 -5.01 -13.77
C TYR A 215 -2.33 -6.44 -13.44
N ASP A 216 -3.27 -7.36 -13.61
CA ASP A 216 -3.08 -8.79 -13.42
C ASP A 216 -3.97 -9.49 -14.44
N LYS A 217 -3.33 -10.12 -15.42
CA LYS A 217 -4.00 -10.78 -16.56
C LYS A 217 -5.00 -11.85 -16.12
N ASN A 218 -4.80 -12.46 -14.95
CA ASN A 218 -5.71 -13.49 -14.43
C ASN A 218 -6.96 -12.89 -13.78
N LYS A 219 -6.92 -11.60 -13.39
CA LYS A 219 -8.03 -10.90 -12.72
C LYS A 219 -8.80 -9.99 -13.67
N SER A 220 -8.11 -9.34 -14.61
CA SER A 220 -8.70 -8.30 -15.47
C SER A 220 -7.95 -8.16 -16.80
N LYS A 221 -8.67 -7.80 -17.87
CA LYS A 221 -8.08 -7.37 -19.15
C LYS A 221 -7.63 -5.90 -19.15
N ASN A 222 -8.01 -5.16 -18.11
CA ASN A 222 -7.84 -3.72 -17.98
C ASN A 222 -6.88 -3.38 -16.85
N ILE A 223 -6.17 -2.25 -16.98
CA ILE A 223 -5.42 -1.60 -15.91
C ILE A 223 -6.43 -0.99 -14.92
N ILE A 224 -6.19 -1.21 -13.63
CA ILE A 224 -6.96 -0.65 -12.52
C ILE A 224 -6.10 0.41 -11.84
N ILE A 225 -6.67 1.59 -11.63
CA ILE A 225 -6.01 2.70 -10.95
C ILE A 225 -6.86 3.10 -9.77
N ILE A 226 -6.26 3.18 -8.58
CA ILE A 226 -6.88 3.72 -7.39
C ILE A 226 -6.17 5.02 -7.05
N SER A 227 -6.88 6.14 -7.16
CA SER A 227 -6.34 7.47 -6.88
C SER A 227 -6.59 7.89 -5.43
N ASN A 228 -5.83 8.88 -4.95
CA ASN A 228 -6.01 9.51 -3.62
C ASN A 228 -5.86 8.53 -2.45
N GLY A 229 -4.94 7.57 -2.58
CA GLY A 229 -4.48 6.78 -1.44
C GLY A 229 -3.49 7.57 -0.57
N TYR A 230 -3.27 7.11 0.65
CA TYR A 230 -2.29 7.72 1.55
C TYR A 230 -0.86 7.39 1.11
N VAL A 231 -0.03 8.41 0.96
CA VAL A 231 1.40 8.31 0.67
C VAL A 231 2.16 9.24 1.61
N ASN A 232 3.35 8.84 2.06
CA ASN A 232 4.26 9.75 2.76
C ASN A 232 5.11 10.47 1.72
N ALA A 233 4.58 11.56 1.17
CA ALA A 233 5.20 12.26 0.05
C ALA A 233 6.32 13.22 0.49
N ASP A 234 7.53 12.70 0.57
CA ASP A 234 8.76 13.46 0.86
C ASP A 234 9.37 14.16 -0.38
N TYR A 235 8.89 13.84 -1.58
CA TYR A 235 9.43 14.25 -2.88
C TYR A 235 10.95 14.04 -3.00
N ASN A 236 11.47 12.97 -2.38
CA ASN A 236 12.87 12.62 -2.48
C ASN A 236 13.22 12.28 -3.93
N LYS A 237 14.21 12.96 -4.51
CA LYS A 237 14.69 12.73 -5.89
C LYS A 237 15.15 11.30 -6.12
N ASP A 238 15.60 10.62 -5.07
CA ASP A 238 15.98 9.21 -5.12
C ASP A 238 14.80 8.31 -5.43
N LYS A 239 13.56 8.75 -5.17
CA LYS A 239 12.34 8.03 -5.55
C LYS A 239 11.79 8.41 -6.90
N SER A 240 12.47 9.26 -7.69
CA SER A 240 11.99 9.66 -9.01
C SER A 240 11.72 8.47 -9.92
N LEU A 241 10.61 8.51 -10.68
CA LEU A 241 10.26 7.50 -11.68
C LEU A 241 11.05 7.68 -12.99
N GLN A 242 11.48 8.89 -13.30
CA GLN A 242 12.09 9.21 -14.61
C GLN A 242 13.33 8.35 -14.95
N PRO A 243 14.22 8.02 -14.00
CA PRO A 243 15.35 7.12 -14.28
C PRO A 243 14.92 5.73 -14.75
N LEU A 244 13.80 5.18 -14.24
CA LEU A 244 13.24 3.92 -14.75
C LEU A 244 12.89 4.05 -16.24
N ILE A 245 12.15 5.10 -16.59
CA ILE A 245 11.70 5.34 -17.97
C ILE A 245 12.90 5.49 -18.91
N ASN A 246 13.90 6.28 -18.51
CA ASN A 246 15.09 6.53 -19.32
C ASN A 246 15.94 5.26 -19.51
N THR A 247 16.16 4.49 -18.44
CA THR A 247 16.98 3.27 -18.50
C THR A 247 16.28 2.20 -19.33
N MET A 248 14.96 2.04 -19.20
CA MET A 248 14.17 1.08 -19.97
C MET A 248 14.18 1.34 -21.48
N LYS A 249 14.47 2.55 -21.94
CA LYS A 249 14.60 2.87 -23.38
C LYS A 249 15.84 2.27 -24.01
N VAL A 250 16.89 2.04 -23.21
CA VAL A 250 18.21 1.65 -23.71
C VAL A 250 18.59 0.22 -23.29
N ILE A 251 17.92 -0.37 -22.31
CA ILE A 251 18.17 -1.76 -21.89
C ILE A 251 17.94 -2.71 -23.08
N PRO A 252 18.90 -3.58 -23.43
CA PRO A 252 18.73 -4.62 -24.44
C PRO A 252 17.89 -5.78 -23.89
N LEU A 253 16.64 -5.51 -23.48
CA LEU A 253 15.83 -6.38 -22.62
C LEU A 253 15.70 -7.80 -23.16
N LYS A 254 15.47 -7.93 -24.47
CA LYS A 254 15.32 -9.23 -25.14
C LYS A 254 16.61 -10.04 -25.07
N GLU A 255 17.77 -9.40 -25.24
CA GLU A 255 19.08 -10.05 -25.14
C GLU A 255 19.39 -10.45 -23.70
N THR A 256 19.05 -9.59 -22.73
CA THR A 256 19.20 -9.86 -21.30
C THR A 256 18.47 -11.14 -20.91
N VAL A 257 17.19 -11.24 -21.24
CA VAL A 257 16.36 -12.38 -20.81
C VAL A 257 16.66 -13.66 -21.58
N ASN A 258 17.13 -13.57 -22.84
CA ASN A 258 17.53 -14.74 -23.63
C ASN A 258 18.72 -15.50 -23.02
N LYS A 259 19.45 -14.90 -22.08
CA LYS A 259 20.50 -15.59 -21.31
C LYS A 259 19.93 -16.65 -20.35
N TRP A 260 18.64 -16.57 -20.01
CA TRP A 260 17.95 -17.50 -19.13
C TRP A 260 17.02 -18.40 -19.94
N ASN A 261 16.98 -19.69 -19.61
CA ASN A 261 16.11 -20.66 -20.29
C ASN A 261 14.72 -20.73 -19.63
N GLU A 262 14.04 -19.57 -19.57
CA GLU A 262 12.77 -19.42 -18.85
C GLU A 262 11.69 -18.81 -19.76
N ASN A 263 10.45 -18.79 -19.28
CA ASN A 263 9.31 -18.28 -20.05
C ASN A 263 8.61 -17.06 -19.41
N LYS A 264 9.07 -16.64 -18.23
CA LYS A 264 8.57 -15.51 -17.47
C LYS A 264 9.74 -14.71 -16.92
N TYR A 265 9.59 -13.40 -16.97
CA TYR A 265 10.61 -12.44 -16.60
C TYR A 265 9.97 -11.27 -15.85
N GLY A 266 10.77 -10.59 -15.06
CA GLY A 266 10.35 -9.47 -14.24
C GLY A 266 11.24 -8.24 -14.43
N ILE A 267 10.65 -7.07 -14.21
CA ILE A 267 11.34 -5.78 -14.03
C ILE A 267 10.98 -5.23 -12.66
N LEU A 268 11.97 -4.72 -11.93
CA LEU A 268 11.80 -4.18 -10.60
C LEU A 268 12.61 -2.90 -10.42
N TYR A 269 11.99 -1.89 -9.80
CA TYR A 269 12.58 -0.58 -9.55
C TYR A 269 12.10 0.01 -8.23
N TYR A 270 13.02 0.54 -7.43
CA TYR A 270 12.74 1.13 -6.11
C TYR A 270 13.14 2.61 -6.00
N GLY A 271 13.68 3.20 -7.08
CA GLY A 271 14.46 4.43 -7.02
C GLY A 271 15.97 4.17 -6.95
N LYS A 272 16.71 5.16 -6.44
CA LYS A 272 18.14 5.08 -6.15
C LYS A 272 18.36 4.09 -4.99
N ARG A 273 19.34 3.21 -5.16
CA ARG A 273 19.73 2.18 -4.19
C ARG A 273 21.24 2.19 -4.00
N ASN A 274 21.66 1.79 -2.80
CA ASN A 274 23.06 1.49 -2.50
C ASN A 274 23.27 -0.03 -2.55
N PHE A 275 24.25 -0.47 -3.33
CA PHE A 275 24.67 -1.87 -3.45
C PHE A 275 26.01 -2.14 -2.75
N GLY A 276 26.56 -1.14 -2.04
CA GLY A 276 27.88 -1.22 -1.44
C GLY A 276 28.93 -1.54 -2.49
N TYR A 277 29.80 -2.49 -2.21
CA TYR A 277 30.83 -2.95 -3.15
C TYR A 277 30.41 -4.17 -3.97
N ASN A 278 29.13 -4.61 -3.86
CA ASN A 278 28.65 -5.80 -4.54
C ASN A 278 28.44 -5.52 -6.03
N THR A 279 29.22 -6.20 -6.87
CA THR A 279 29.16 -6.10 -8.33
C THR A 279 28.19 -7.08 -8.99
N ASP A 280 27.61 -8.02 -8.23
CA ASP A 280 26.80 -9.11 -8.77
C ASP A 280 25.62 -8.61 -9.59
N GLY A 281 25.66 -8.96 -10.88
CA GLY A 281 24.64 -8.57 -11.84
C GLY A 281 24.55 -7.06 -12.09
N ILE A 282 25.44 -6.22 -11.53
CA ILE A 282 25.45 -4.78 -11.78
C ILE A 282 26.03 -4.50 -13.18
N VAL A 283 25.25 -3.82 -14.01
CA VAL A 283 25.64 -3.44 -15.37
C VAL A 283 25.41 -1.94 -15.55
N TYR A 284 26.49 -1.19 -15.77
CA TYR A 284 26.38 0.19 -16.18
C TYR A 284 25.99 0.27 -17.65
N ILE A 285 25.04 1.14 -17.97
CA ILE A 285 24.55 1.34 -19.34
C ILE A 285 24.52 2.83 -19.66
N ASN A 286 24.89 3.23 -20.87
CA ASN A 286 24.79 4.63 -21.30
C ASN A 286 23.59 4.88 -22.21
N GLY A 287 23.35 6.15 -22.56
CA GLY A 287 22.25 6.56 -23.44
C GLY A 287 22.28 5.93 -24.85
N ASN A 288 23.41 5.34 -25.27
CA ASN A 288 23.56 4.67 -26.55
C ASN A 288 23.33 3.14 -26.45
N GLY A 289 23.06 2.62 -25.24
CA GLY A 289 22.89 1.19 -24.99
C GLY A 289 24.20 0.41 -24.82
N ASN A 290 25.35 1.09 -24.81
CA ASN A 290 26.63 0.42 -24.51
C ASN A 290 26.65 0.03 -23.04
N THR A 291 27.20 -1.14 -22.73
CA THR A 291 27.22 -1.69 -21.38
C THR A 291 28.64 -1.93 -20.88
N LYS A 292 28.80 -1.86 -19.55
CA LYS A 292 30.01 -2.22 -18.83
C LYS A 292 29.63 -2.90 -17.52
N GLU A 293 30.08 -4.13 -17.30
CA GLU A 293 29.88 -4.82 -16.03
C GLU A 293 30.66 -4.13 -14.92
N ALA A 294 30.07 -4.04 -13.74
CA ALA A 294 30.77 -3.52 -12.58
C ALA A 294 31.89 -4.50 -12.19
N SER A 295 33.09 -3.95 -11.97
CA SER A 295 34.25 -4.72 -11.54
C SER A 295 35.14 -3.84 -10.68
N ASN A 296 35.65 -4.40 -9.58
CA ASN A 296 36.58 -3.76 -8.64
C ASN A 296 36.21 -2.32 -8.27
N PRO A 297 35.01 -2.09 -7.70
CA PRO A 297 34.55 -0.74 -7.37
C PRO A 297 35.47 -0.09 -6.33
N SER A 298 35.99 1.11 -6.64
CA SER A 298 36.78 1.92 -5.70
C SER A 298 35.91 2.69 -4.69
N SER A 299 34.59 2.67 -4.87
CA SER A 299 33.58 3.37 -4.09
C SER A 299 32.28 2.57 -4.13
N GLU A 300 31.37 2.83 -3.20
CA GLU A 300 30.05 2.20 -3.20
C GLU A 300 29.30 2.42 -4.52
N ILE A 301 28.62 1.37 -4.97
CA ILE A 301 27.79 1.32 -6.15
C ILE A 301 26.42 1.85 -5.75
N ILE A 302 26.19 3.13 -6.04
CA ILE A 302 24.92 3.80 -5.77
C ILE A 302 24.30 4.23 -7.10
N GLY A 303 23.02 3.95 -7.30
CA GLY A 303 22.34 4.35 -8.53
C GLY A 303 20.89 3.95 -8.62
N ASN A 304 20.19 4.55 -9.59
CA ASN A 304 18.83 4.20 -9.97
C ASN A 304 18.83 2.89 -10.75
N ALA A 305 18.77 1.77 -10.03
CA ALA A 305 18.91 0.45 -10.62
C ALA A 305 17.57 -0.11 -11.12
N VAL A 306 17.52 -0.42 -12.42
CA VAL A 306 16.43 -1.18 -13.03
C VAL A 306 16.83 -2.65 -13.08
N SER A 307 16.18 -3.47 -12.27
CA SER A 307 16.49 -4.90 -12.16
C SER A 307 15.65 -5.72 -13.12
N VAL A 308 16.28 -6.55 -13.94
CA VAL A 308 15.65 -7.57 -14.77
C VAL A 308 15.93 -8.93 -14.13
N PHE A 309 14.91 -9.77 -13.96
CA PHE A 309 15.03 -11.02 -13.21
C PHE A 309 14.08 -12.12 -13.70
N VAL A 310 14.24 -13.33 -13.16
CA VAL A 310 13.30 -14.45 -13.33
C VAL A 310 12.47 -14.59 -12.05
N PRO A 311 11.15 -14.34 -12.09
CA PRO A 311 10.32 -14.40 -10.89
C PRO A 311 10.35 -15.77 -10.20
N GLY A 312 10.70 -15.78 -8.90
CA GLY A 312 10.72 -16.97 -8.05
C GLY A 312 11.90 -17.91 -8.26
N LYS A 313 12.95 -17.44 -8.95
CA LYS A 313 14.21 -18.16 -9.20
C LYS A 313 15.43 -17.24 -9.02
N GLU A 314 15.33 -16.25 -8.15
CA GLU A 314 16.37 -15.26 -7.90
C GLU A 314 17.60 -15.83 -7.17
N ASP A 315 17.43 -17.01 -6.55
CA ASP A 315 18.49 -17.86 -5.98
C ASP A 315 19.28 -18.64 -7.05
N VAL A 316 18.62 -18.96 -8.18
CA VAL A 316 19.22 -19.66 -9.33
C VAL A 316 19.82 -18.67 -10.32
N TYR A 317 19.13 -17.56 -10.58
CA TYR A 317 19.50 -16.56 -11.56
C TYR A 317 19.73 -15.21 -10.88
N ILE A 318 21.00 -14.78 -10.86
CA ILE A 318 21.36 -13.45 -10.39
C ILE A 318 20.65 -12.40 -11.27
N PRO A 319 19.84 -11.50 -10.69
CA PRO A 319 19.20 -10.42 -11.43
C PRO A 319 20.22 -9.50 -12.10
N VAL A 320 19.94 -9.10 -13.34
CA VAL A 320 20.74 -8.07 -14.03
C VAL A 320 20.20 -6.70 -13.67
N ARG A 321 21.05 -5.86 -13.08
CA ARG A 321 20.70 -4.57 -12.49
C ARG A 321 21.37 -3.46 -13.29
N TYR A 322 20.59 -2.84 -14.16
CA TYR A 322 21.07 -1.77 -15.02
C TYR A 322 21.08 -0.43 -14.29
N ILE A 323 22.23 0.25 -14.28
CA ILE A 323 22.38 1.61 -13.77
C ILE A 323 22.78 2.51 -14.94
N LEU A 324 21.94 3.50 -15.23
CA LEU A 324 22.23 4.47 -16.30
C LEU A 324 23.39 5.38 -15.88
N ALA A 325 24.41 5.49 -16.73
CA ALA A 325 25.60 6.31 -16.52
C ALA A 325 25.96 7.05 -17.81
N ASP A 326 26.30 8.34 -17.71
CA ASP A 326 26.64 9.16 -18.87
C ASP A 326 27.97 8.73 -19.51
N ASP A 327 28.96 8.39 -18.68
CA ASP A 327 30.29 7.96 -19.10
C ASP A 327 30.68 6.64 -18.43
N LEU A 328 30.75 5.56 -19.23
CA LEU A 328 31.14 4.22 -18.77
C LEU A 328 32.63 4.13 -18.41
N ASN A 329 33.45 5.06 -18.90
CA ASN A 329 34.89 5.12 -18.58
C ASN A 329 35.15 5.89 -17.28
N ASN A 330 34.22 6.74 -16.87
CA ASN A 330 34.32 7.56 -15.67
C ASN A 330 33.02 7.49 -14.86
N ILE A 331 32.72 6.29 -14.37
CA ILE A 331 31.57 6.05 -13.50
C ILE A 331 31.81 6.77 -12.18
N LYS A 332 31.12 7.91 -12.00
CA LYS A 332 31.19 8.69 -10.76
C LYS A 332 30.36 8.00 -9.68
N SER A 333 30.89 7.97 -8.46
CA SER A 333 30.12 7.64 -7.26
C SER A 333 29.09 8.74 -7.02
N ASP A 334 27.82 8.40 -7.19
CA ASP A 334 26.72 9.30 -6.83
C ASP A 334 26.50 9.19 -5.31
N SER A 335 27.05 10.11 -4.53
CA SER A 335 26.76 10.19 -3.10
C SER A 335 25.28 10.51 -2.90
N LEU A 336 24.57 9.74 -2.07
CA LEU A 336 23.36 10.25 -1.43
C LEU A 336 23.78 11.52 -0.70
N ALA A 337 23.13 12.65 -0.98
CA ALA A 337 23.60 13.95 -0.52
C ALA A 337 23.52 14.05 1.01
N VAL A 338 24.61 13.71 1.69
CA VAL A 338 25.10 14.44 2.86
C VAL A 338 26.33 15.20 2.35
N LYS A 339 26.16 16.50 2.16
CA LYS A 339 27.31 17.39 2.05
C LYS A 339 27.87 17.50 3.46
N ASP A 340 29.09 17.04 3.68
CA ASP A 340 30.00 17.80 4.53
C ASP A 340 31.48 17.52 4.25
N ASN A 341 32.24 18.60 4.34
CA ASN A 341 33.69 18.66 4.23
C ASN A 341 34.35 18.21 5.55
N GLU A 342 35.59 17.76 5.41
CA GLU A 342 36.63 17.60 6.43
C GLU A 342 36.71 16.28 7.22
N LYS A 343 37.71 15.48 6.79
CA LYS A 343 38.73 14.80 7.60
C LYS A 343 38.29 14.24 8.97
N SER A 344 38.19 12.91 9.02
CA SER A 344 39.07 12.13 9.93
C SER A 344 39.08 10.63 9.63
N THR A 345 40.30 10.10 9.72
CA THR A 345 40.72 8.71 10.01
C THR A 345 40.25 7.56 9.10
N LYS A 346 41.22 7.08 8.31
CA LYS A 346 41.32 5.75 7.67
C LYS A 346 40.42 4.66 8.29
N LYS A 347 39.26 4.39 7.69
CA LYS A 347 38.59 3.08 7.79
C LYS A 347 39.15 2.19 6.68
N SER A 348 39.57 0.99 7.06
CA SER A 348 40.01 -0.07 6.16
C SER A 348 38.85 -0.50 5.24
N ASN A 349 39.16 -0.78 3.98
CA ASN A 349 38.23 -1.19 2.91
C ASN A 349 37.67 -2.61 3.12
N ASN A 350 36.87 -2.85 4.17
CA ASN A 350 36.16 -4.12 4.34
C ASN A 350 34.66 -3.89 4.09
N GLY A 351 34.01 -4.79 3.34
CA GLY A 351 32.57 -4.72 3.06
C GLY A 351 31.72 -4.82 4.34
N ILE A 352 30.44 -4.47 4.27
CA ILE A 352 29.51 -4.53 5.43
C ILE A 352 29.33 -5.95 6.01
N ASP A 353 29.76 -6.96 5.27
CA ASP A 353 29.71 -8.38 5.55
C ASP A 353 31.11 -9.00 5.79
N GLU A 354 32.20 -8.23 5.71
CA GLU A 354 33.56 -8.72 5.97
C GLU A 354 34.31 -7.83 6.97
N PHE A 355 35.12 -8.43 7.83
CA PHE A 355 35.95 -7.73 8.81
C PHE A 355 37.30 -8.40 9.00
N TYR A 356 38.39 -7.64 8.89
CA TYR A 356 39.73 -8.11 9.19
C TYR A 356 40.21 -7.54 10.53
N LEU A 357 40.49 -8.44 11.48
CA LEU A 357 41.10 -8.11 12.77
C LEU A 357 42.60 -7.84 12.63
N SER A 358 43.24 -8.46 11.63
CA SER A 358 44.61 -8.22 11.21
C SER A 358 44.78 -8.54 9.72
N ASP A 359 45.95 -8.29 9.14
CA ASP A 359 46.26 -8.64 7.75
C ASP A 359 46.10 -10.14 7.41
N LYS A 360 46.00 -11.00 8.44
CA LYS A 360 45.84 -12.46 8.28
C LYS A 360 44.50 -12.98 8.75
N VAL A 361 43.99 -12.43 9.84
CA VAL A 361 42.78 -12.92 10.51
C VAL A 361 41.59 -12.07 10.10
N GLY A 362 40.60 -12.70 9.47
CA GLY A 362 39.38 -12.04 9.03
C GLY A 362 38.15 -12.91 9.20
N TYR A 363 36.99 -12.27 9.07
CA TYR A 363 35.67 -12.84 9.27
C TYR A 363 34.75 -12.36 8.15
N ARG A 364 33.84 -13.21 7.69
CA ARG A 364 32.80 -12.81 6.74
C ARG A 364 31.48 -13.51 6.99
N LEU A 365 30.39 -12.83 6.65
CA LEU A 365 29.05 -13.39 6.61
C LEU A 365 28.76 -13.94 5.22
N GLU A 366 28.67 -15.26 5.10
CA GLU A 366 28.37 -15.94 3.84
C GLU A 366 26.90 -16.31 3.77
N VAL A 367 26.21 -15.88 2.71
CA VAL A 367 24.76 -16.10 2.54
C VAL A 367 24.47 -17.59 2.37
N THR A 368 23.62 -18.16 3.22
CA THR A 368 23.23 -19.57 3.17
C THR A 368 21.87 -19.80 2.51
N ALA A 369 20.96 -18.82 2.61
CA ALA A 369 19.67 -18.81 1.91
C ALA A 369 19.13 -17.38 1.78
N ALA A 370 18.16 -17.16 0.89
CA ALA A 370 17.50 -15.88 0.71
C ALA A 370 15.99 -16.07 0.47
N ALA A 371 15.16 -15.23 1.09
CA ALA A 371 13.71 -15.23 0.93
C ALA A 371 13.12 -13.83 1.16
N SER A 372 12.25 -13.37 0.25
CA SER A 372 11.49 -12.11 0.39
C SER A 372 12.33 -10.89 0.81
N GLY A 373 13.53 -10.73 0.23
CA GLY A 373 14.43 -9.62 0.55
C GLY A 373 15.28 -9.79 1.82
N SER A 374 15.10 -10.89 2.57
CA SER A 374 15.92 -11.28 3.72
C SER A 374 16.88 -12.41 3.36
N ARG A 375 17.95 -12.58 4.14
CA ARG A 375 18.98 -13.60 3.96
C ARG A 375 19.30 -14.28 5.30
N SER A 376 19.64 -15.56 5.26
CA SER A 376 20.33 -16.25 6.34
C SER A 376 21.82 -16.31 6.03
N TYR A 377 22.65 -16.41 7.07
CA TYR A 377 24.11 -16.35 6.94
C TYR A 377 24.77 -17.46 7.72
N SER A 378 25.99 -17.81 7.31
CA SER A 378 27.00 -18.50 8.11
C SER A 378 28.15 -17.53 8.36
N LEU A 379 28.87 -17.70 9.47
CA LEU A 379 30.08 -16.94 9.77
C LEU A 379 31.31 -17.77 9.43
N ASN A 380 32.15 -17.20 8.57
CA ASN A 380 33.38 -17.82 8.10
C ASN A 380 34.59 -17.02 8.59
N THR A 381 35.70 -17.69 8.87
CA THR A 381 36.97 -17.06 9.25
C THR A 381 38.10 -17.44 8.31
N THR A 382 39.10 -16.56 8.21
CA THR A 382 40.36 -16.79 7.51
C THR A 382 41.53 -16.56 8.46
N ALA A 383 42.64 -17.27 8.24
CA ALA A 383 43.91 -17.09 8.96
C ALA A 383 45.08 -16.77 8.02
N ASP A 384 44.82 -16.61 6.72
CA ASP A 384 45.81 -16.39 5.67
C ASP A 384 45.49 -15.16 4.80
N GLY A 385 44.74 -14.20 5.35
CA GLY A 385 44.41 -12.94 4.68
C GLY A 385 43.34 -13.10 3.59
N GLY A 386 42.44 -14.07 3.76
CA GLY A 386 41.29 -14.30 2.88
C GLY A 386 41.55 -15.27 1.73
N ALA A 387 42.71 -15.94 1.70
CA ALA A 387 43.02 -16.94 0.67
C ALA A 387 42.23 -18.24 0.89
N THR A 388 42.01 -18.63 2.15
CA THR A 388 41.12 -19.73 2.53
C THR A 388 40.15 -19.30 3.62
N TRP A 389 38.93 -19.83 3.57
CA TRP A 389 37.85 -19.55 4.49
C TRP A 389 37.29 -20.83 5.08
N LYS A 390 37.02 -20.81 6.39
CA LYS A 390 36.43 -21.92 7.13
C LYS A 390 35.18 -21.45 7.87
N VAL A 391 34.10 -22.21 7.75
CA VAL A 391 32.88 -21.98 8.55
C VAL A 391 33.18 -22.22 10.03
N ILE A 392 32.85 -21.23 10.87
CA ILE A 392 32.98 -21.32 12.33
C ILE A 392 31.62 -21.29 13.04
N ASN A 393 30.58 -20.78 12.39
CA ASN A 393 29.22 -20.85 12.88
C ASN A 393 28.23 -20.89 11.70
N GLU A 394 27.38 -21.91 11.66
CA GLU A 394 26.40 -22.12 10.57
C GLU A 394 25.18 -21.18 10.68
N ASP A 395 24.92 -20.63 11.87
CA ASP A 395 23.76 -19.78 12.16
C ASP A 395 24.11 -18.73 13.23
N PRO A 396 24.89 -17.70 12.89
CA PRO A 396 25.37 -16.68 13.82
C PRO A 396 24.28 -15.69 14.26
N PHE A 397 23.07 -15.79 13.71
CA PHE A 397 21.92 -14.93 14.02
C PHE A 397 20.79 -15.69 14.74
N GLU A 398 21.06 -16.88 15.28
CA GLU A 398 20.11 -17.69 16.07
C GLU A 398 18.77 -17.92 15.36
N GLY A 399 18.80 -18.16 14.05
CA GLY A 399 17.64 -18.42 13.20
C GLY A 399 16.94 -17.16 12.67
N ALA A 400 17.40 -15.96 13.06
CA ALA A 400 16.93 -14.72 12.47
C ALA A 400 17.45 -14.55 11.03
N ILE A 401 16.62 -13.94 10.18
CA ILE A 401 16.95 -13.62 8.79
C ILE A 401 16.78 -12.12 8.56
N GLY A 402 17.63 -11.53 7.72
CA GLY A 402 17.60 -10.09 7.44
C GLY A 402 18.66 -9.70 6.42
N VAL A 403 19.00 -8.43 6.33
CA VAL A 403 20.13 -7.96 5.52
C VAL A 403 21.27 -7.58 6.45
N ALA A 404 22.42 -8.24 6.34
CA ALA A 404 23.62 -7.90 7.11
C ALA A 404 23.96 -6.41 6.96
N SER A 405 24.04 -5.71 8.09
CA SER A 405 24.30 -4.26 8.17
C SER A 405 25.63 -3.93 8.85
N GLY A 406 26.34 -4.93 9.38
CA GLY A 406 27.71 -4.77 9.84
C GLY A 406 28.28 -6.01 10.53
N ILE A 407 29.61 -6.10 10.50
CA ILE A 407 30.43 -7.04 11.26
C ILE A 407 31.66 -6.30 11.80
N THR A 408 31.97 -6.52 13.08
CA THR A 408 33.18 -5.98 13.72
C THR A 408 33.67 -6.93 14.80
N PHE A 409 34.98 -7.11 14.90
CA PHE A 409 35.62 -7.72 16.07
C PHE A 409 36.50 -6.70 16.78
N LEU A 410 36.30 -6.53 18.08
CA LEU A 410 37.11 -5.63 18.91
C LEU A 410 38.41 -6.30 19.38
N ASN A 411 38.40 -7.64 19.46
CA ASN A 411 39.56 -8.48 19.70
C ASN A 411 39.27 -9.91 19.19
N GLU A 412 40.16 -10.87 19.46
CA GLU A 412 40.03 -12.26 18.98
C GLU A 412 38.80 -13.01 19.51
N LYS A 413 38.17 -12.53 20.59
CA LYS A 413 37.03 -13.19 21.24
C LYS A 413 35.74 -12.39 21.12
N LEU A 414 35.84 -11.08 21.29
CA LEU A 414 34.72 -10.15 21.33
C LEU A 414 34.40 -9.60 19.94
N GLY A 415 33.20 -9.86 19.48
CA GLY A 415 32.72 -9.41 18.18
C GLY A 415 31.22 -9.15 18.14
N PHE A 416 30.80 -8.47 17.10
CA PHE A 416 29.44 -8.00 16.90
C PHE A 416 29.01 -8.17 15.45
N LEU A 417 27.74 -8.52 15.26
CA LEU A 417 27.07 -8.62 13.97
C LEU A 417 25.76 -7.83 14.04
N CYS A 418 25.34 -7.22 12.93
CA CYS A 418 24.02 -6.57 12.86
C CYS A 418 23.24 -7.07 11.66
N LEU A 419 21.95 -7.32 11.88
CA LEU A 419 20.95 -7.46 10.84
C LEU A 419 20.14 -6.17 10.75
N SER A 420 19.79 -5.78 9.54
CA SER A 420 18.77 -4.79 9.27
C SER A 420 17.53 -5.44 8.66
N HIS A 421 16.38 -4.88 8.98
CA HIS A 421 15.07 -5.35 8.54
C HIS A 421 14.30 -4.24 7.83
N SER A 422 13.21 -4.60 7.16
CA SER A 422 12.27 -3.65 6.55
C SER A 422 12.92 -2.60 5.64
N GLY A 423 13.96 -2.98 4.89
CA GLY A 423 14.66 -2.07 3.98
C GLY A 423 15.65 -1.11 4.65
N GLY A 424 16.02 -1.36 5.91
CA GLY A 424 16.96 -0.53 6.68
C GLY A 424 16.28 0.35 7.72
N SER A 425 15.00 0.11 8.02
CA SER A 425 14.25 0.87 9.04
C SER A 425 14.66 0.55 10.46
N ASN A 426 15.03 -0.69 10.75
CA ASN A 426 15.51 -1.07 12.08
C ASN A 426 16.52 -2.21 11.99
N GLY A 427 17.18 -2.48 13.10
CA GLY A 427 18.18 -3.52 13.19
C GLY A 427 18.21 -4.27 14.51
N GLU A 428 19.01 -5.34 14.50
CA GLU A 428 19.27 -6.20 15.63
C GLU A 428 20.77 -6.49 15.73
N LEU A 429 21.38 -6.14 16.85
CA LEU A 429 22.78 -6.40 17.14
C LEU A 429 22.93 -7.74 17.88
N TYR A 430 23.95 -8.50 17.50
CA TYR A 430 24.33 -9.77 18.09
C TYR A 430 25.78 -9.69 18.57
N ARG A 431 26.07 -10.26 19.73
CA ARG A 431 27.40 -10.24 20.38
C ARG A 431 27.93 -11.65 20.56
N THR A 432 29.22 -11.82 20.30
CA THR A 432 30.00 -13.02 20.65
C THR A 432 31.08 -12.68 21.68
N GLU A 433 31.43 -13.64 22.53
CA GLU A 433 32.57 -13.57 23.45
C GLU A 433 33.53 -14.77 23.34
N ASP A 434 33.31 -15.65 22.35
CA ASP A 434 34.09 -16.87 22.11
C ASP A 434 34.71 -16.92 20.70
N GLY A 435 34.87 -15.76 20.06
CA GLY A 435 35.47 -15.65 18.73
C GLY A 435 34.52 -15.99 17.57
N GLY A 436 33.21 -15.95 17.81
CA GLY A 436 32.17 -16.15 16.80
C GLY A 436 31.60 -17.56 16.76
N LEU A 437 31.91 -18.41 17.75
CA LEU A 437 31.35 -19.76 17.86
C LEU A 437 29.90 -19.73 18.34
N SER A 438 29.55 -18.76 19.19
CA SER A 438 28.17 -18.52 19.62
C SER A 438 27.85 -17.02 19.69
N TYR A 439 26.58 -16.70 19.47
CA TYR A 439 26.08 -15.32 19.51
C TYR A 439 24.87 -15.22 20.42
N LYS A 440 24.64 -14.01 20.94
CA LYS A 440 23.41 -13.64 21.63
C LYS A 440 22.94 -12.29 21.13
N LYS A 441 21.64 -12.14 20.93
CA LYS A 441 21.03 -10.83 20.67
C LYS A 441 21.29 -9.86 21.83
N VAL A 442 21.62 -8.62 21.51
CA VAL A 442 21.86 -7.53 22.45
C VAL A 442 20.59 -6.69 22.58
N ASP A 443 20.13 -6.50 23.81
CA ASP A 443 19.02 -5.61 24.13
C ASP A 443 19.54 -4.23 24.57
N PHE A 444 18.84 -3.19 24.12
CA PHE A 444 19.13 -1.80 24.48
C PHE A 444 17.99 -1.22 25.31
N GLN A 445 18.33 -0.28 26.19
CA GLN A 445 17.31 0.54 26.85
C GLN A 445 16.65 1.46 25.83
N SER A 446 15.38 1.20 25.50
CA SER A 446 14.62 2.05 24.59
C SER A 446 14.45 3.48 25.12
N ILE A 447 14.78 4.45 24.29
CA ILE A 447 14.47 5.87 24.51
C ILE A 447 13.16 6.19 23.80
N LYS A 448 12.16 6.66 24.56
CA LYS A 448 10.83 7.01 24.03
C LYS A 448 10.65 8.50 23.95
N VAL A 449 10.17 8.97 22.81
CA VAL A 449 9.80 10.36 22.57
C VAL A 449 8.28 10.46 22.55
N THR A 450 7.73 11.43 23.29
CA THR A 450 6.28 11.70 23.30
C THR A 450 5.96 12.86 22.37
N LEU A 451 5.04 12.62 21.45
CA LEU A 451 4.52 13.58 20.48
C LEU A 451 3.48 14.51 21.12
N ASN A 452 3.19 15.63 20.47
CA ASN A 452 2.23 16.64 20.96
C ASN A 452 0.79 16.08 21.13
N ASN A 453 0.45 15.01 20.42
CA ASN A 453 -0.84 14.32 20.54
C ASN A 453 -0.88 13.31 21.71
N GLY A 454 0.21 13.15 22.46
CA GLY A 454 0.35 12.23 23.59
C GLY A 454 0.80 10.82 23.23
N GLU A 455 1.03 10.50 21.95
CA GLU A 455 1.58 9.20 21.52
C GLU A 455 3.09 9.15 21.75
N SER A 456 3.64 7.97 22.05
CA SER A 456 5.08 7.78 22.25
C SER A 456 5.65 6.76 21.28
N TYR A 457 6.84 7.02 20.74
CA TYR A 457 7.57 6.12 19.84
C TYR A 457 9.07 6.06 20.18
N GLU A 458 9.76 5.06 19.64
CA GLU A 458 11.19 4.82 19.85
C GLU A 458 11.94 5.21 18.56
N PRO A 459 12.60 6.37 18.52
CA PRO A 459 13.23 6.85 17.28
C PRO A 459 14.59 6.20 16.98
N PHE A 460 15.20 5.46 17.92
CA PHE A 460 16.55 4.90 17.76
C PHE A 460 16.50 3.39 17.76
N ASP A 461 16.48 2.78 16.57
CA ASP A 461 16.22 1.37 16.37
C ASP A 461 17.11 0.71 15.30
N LEU A 462 18.08 1.43 14.72
CA LEU A 462 19.09 0.86 13.82
C LEU A 462 20.49 0.96 14.42
N GLN A 463 21.04 -0.14 14.93
CA GLN A 463 22.35 -0.17 15.59
C GLN A 463 23.49 -0.14 14.57
N GLU A 464 24.50 0.69 14.84
CA GLU A 464 25.79 0.64 14.14
C GLU A 464 26.73 -0.40 14.77
N MET A 465 28.00 -0.43 14.33
CA MET A 465 29.00 -1.31 14.92
C MET A 465 29.64 -0.66 16.16
N PRO A 466 29.72 -1.37 17.30
CA PRO A 466 30.48 -0.92 18.46
C PRO A 466 31.94 -0.60 18.14
N TYR A 467 32.51 0.37 18.84
CA TYR A 467 33.92 0.72 18.79
C TYR A 467 34.46 1.08 20.18
N ILE A 468 35.78 1.01 20.36
CA ILE A 468 36.43 1.42 21.61
C ILE A 468 36.84 2.88 21.52
N LYS A 469 36.43 3.67 22.52
CA LYS A 469 36.87 5.05 22.71
C LYS A 469 37.17 5.29 24.18
N ASP A 470 38.34 5.86 24.46
CA ASP A 470 38.82 6.14 25.83
C ASP A 470 38.70 4.95 26.81
N GLY A 471 38.91 3.73 26.31
CA GLY A 471 38.85 2.49 27.10
C GLY A 471 37.45 1.95 27.38
N LYS A 472 36.40 2.54 26.80
CA LYS A 472 35.01 2.07 26.89
C LYS A 472 34.48 1.61 25.54
N SER A 473 33.48 0.72 25.54
CA SER A 473 32.75 0.39 24.32
C SER A 473 31.65 1.42 24.10
N GLU A 474 31.63 2.03 22.94
CA GLU A 474 30.61 2.97 22.49
C GLU A 474 29.89 2.41 21.27
N ILE A 475 28.62 2.76 21.13
CA ILE A 475 27.82 2.46 19.93
C ILE A 475 26.85 3.61 19.66
N LEU A 476 26.64 3.90 18.38
CA LEU A 476 25.59 4.80 17.92
C LEU A 476 24.40 3.96 17.45
N ILE A 477 23.21 4.37 17.86
CA ILE A 477 21.95 3.84 17.34
C ILE A 477 21.28 4.94 16.54
N GLY A 478 21.17 4.70 15.24
CA GLY A 478 20.45 5.55 14.31
C GLY A 478 18.95 5.23 14.28
N GLN A 479 18.25 5.93 13.40
CA GLN A 479 16.78 5.92 13.32
C GLN A 479 16.23 5.13 12.12
N GLY A 480 17.12 4.38 11.46
CA GLY A 480 16.78 3.72 10.21
C GLY A 480 16.53 4.65 9.04
N SER A 481 16.08 4.06 7.93
CA SER A 481 15.73 4.76 6.70
C SER A 481 14.44 5.60 6.79
N ASP A 482 13.62 5.38 7.82
CA ASP A 482 12.33 6.03 8.06
C ASP A 482 12.37 7.10 9.18
N GLY A 483 13.51 7.28 9.84
CA GLY A 483 13.63 8.24 10.93
C GLY A 483 13.85 9.69 10.49
N ASP A 484 13.11 10.60 11.11
CA ASP A 484 13.20 12.06 10.92
C ASP A 484 13.33 12.82 12.25
N TYR A 485 13.52 12.12 13.36
CA TYR A 485 13.57 12.69 14.70
C TYR A 485 14.77 13.62 14.87
N ASN A 486 14.51 14.85 15.31
CA ASN A 486 15.52 15.85 15.68
C ASN A 486 16.67 15.99 14.64
N GLY A 487 16.30 15.96 13.34
CA GLY A 487 17.24 16.13 12.23
C GLY A 487 18.14 14.93 11.98
N GLY A 488 17.64 13.70 12.17
CA GLY A 488 18.40 12.47 11.91
C GLY A 488 19.51 12.22 12.93
N CYS A 489 19.35 12.75 14.16
CA CYS A 489 20.29 12.50 15.25
C CYS A 489 20.43 11.00 15.57
N LYS A 490 21.50 10.64 16.27
CA LYS A 490 21.76 9.27 16.73
C LYS A 490 21.83 9.27 18.25
N ALA A 491 21.47 8.17 18.88
CA ALA A 491 21.68 7.98 20.31
C ALA A 491 23.03 7.30 20.56
N LEU A 492 23.88 7.93 21.38
CA LEU A 492 25.12 7.34 21.86
C LEU A 492 24.84 6.51 23.11
N TYR A 493 25.27 5.26 23.09
CA TYR A 493 25.30 4.37 24.25
C TYR A 493 26.74 3.99 24.60
N GLU A 494 26.98 3.81 25.89
CA GLU A 494 28.25 3.33 26.44
C GLU A 494 28.03 2.00 27.16
N SER A 495 29.02 1.12 27.05
CA SER A 495 29.10 -0.12 27.82
C SER A 495 30.39 -0.17 28.62
N LYS A 496 30.28 -0.63 29.87
CA LYS A 496 31.38 -0.84 30.82
C LYS A 496 31.70 -2.33 31.02
N ASP A 497 30.93 -3.21 30.39
CA ASP A 497 31.00 -4.67 30.56
C ASP A 497 31.14 -5.37 29.20
N GLU A 498 31.94 -4.78 28.31
CA GLU A 498 32.29 -5.33 26.99
C GLU A 498 31.08 -5.57 26.08
N GLY A 499 30.05 -4.73 26.19
CA GLY A 499 28.85 -4.77 25.36
C GLY A 499 27.76 -5.73 25.85
N ASN A 500 27.85 -6.23 27.08
CA ASN A 500 26.76 -7.02 27.68
C ASN A 500 25.56 -6.15 28.05
N THR A 501 25.81 -4.95 28.57
CA THR A 501 24.80 -3.93 28.85
C THR A 501 25.22 -2.58 28.29
N TRP A 502 24.23 -1.80 27.86
CA TRP A 502 24.41 -0.50 27.21
C TRP A 502 23.59 0.56 27.93
N GLU A 503 24.24 1.64 28.34
CA GLU A 503 23.62 2.78 29.00
C GLU A 503 23.54 3.96 28.01
N TYR A 504 22.35 4.57 27.90
CA TYR A 504 22.18 5.78 27.09
C TYR A 504 22.98 6.94 27.68
N VAL A 505 23.73 7.64 26.84
CA VAL A 505 24.55 8.80 27.25
C VAL A 505 23.90 10.10 26.78
N LYS A 506 23.69 10.24 25.48
CA LYS A 506 23.17 11.48 24.86
C LYS A 506 22.77 11.26 23.40
N GLU A 507 21.96 12.19 22.89
CA GLU A 507 21.81 12.40 21.47
C GLU A 507 23.05 13.07 20.89
N VAL A 508 23.47 12.58 19.74
CA VAL A 508 24.55 13.12 18.92
C VAL A 508 23.91 13.54 17.60
N LYS A 509 24.23 14.74 17.12
CA LYS A 509 23.71 15.19 15.82
C LYS A 509 24.12 14.18 14.75
N GLY A 510 23.19 13.88 13.84
CA GLY A 510 23.47 13.03 12.68
C GLY A 510 24.61 13.66 11.89
N GLU A 511 25.57 12.84 11.48
CA GLU A 511 26.62 13.23 10.55
C GLU A 511 26.06 13.40 9.13
#